data_AF-A0A931Z8J6-F1
#
_entry.id   AF-A0A931Z8J6-F1
#
_cell.length_a   1.000
_cell.length_b   1.000
_cell.length_c   1.000
_cell.angle_alpha   90.00
_cell.angle_beta   90.00
_cell.angle_gamma   90.00
#
_symmetry.space_group_name_H-M   'P 1'
#
loop_
_entity.id
_entity.type
_entity.pdbx_description
1 polymer ?
#
loop_
_entity_poly.entity_id
_entity_poly.type
_entity_poly.pdbx_seq_one_letter_code
_entity_poly.pdbx_strand_id
1 'polypeptide(L)'
;MNAAEQLLTSVHGKFGTILADPPWQFANRTGKMAPEHKRLNRYATMTLQEIKELPVPLLAGDKSHLYLWVPNALLQEGLDTMKAWGFEYKSNIVWFKVRKDGGPDGRGVGFYFRNVTELLLFGVRGTKNRTLKAGRTQVNLLATRKREHSRKPDEIYPLIESCSRGPYLELFAREKKPNWTVWGNEAPEQVNTFGGKTFGKAYTMPKPPKLDQIALNF
;
A
#
# COMPACT_ATOMS: atom_id res chain seq x y z
N MET A 1 8.50 -18.92 -11.12
CA MET A 1 8.89 -17.58 -10.68
C MET A 1 8.22 -17.30 -9.35
N ASN A 2 8.93 -16.75 -8.37
CA ASN A 2 8.39 -16.38 -7.06
C ASN A 2 8.02 -14.88 -7.00
N ALA A 3 7.55 -14.44 -5.84
CA ALA A 3 7.12 -13.07 -5.55
C ALA A 3 8.17 -12.01 -5.90
N ALA A 4 9.40 -12.23 -5.42
CA ALA A 4 10.52 -11.30 -5.52
C ALA A 4 11.03 -11.21 -6.96
N GLU A 5 11.20 -12.35 -7.62
CA GLU A 5 11.60 -12.45 -9.03
C GLU A 5 10.59 -11.75 -9.94
N GLN A 6 9.29 -11.96 -9.71
CA GLN A 6 8.23 -11.28 -10.45
C GLN A 6 8.27 -9.76 -10.22
N LEU A 7 8.44 -9.30 -8.98
CA LEU A 7 8.50 -7.87 -8.67
C LEU A 7 9.69 -7.19 -9.39
N LEU A 8 10.88 -7.81 -9.39
CA LEU A 8 12.07 -7.24 -10.04
C LEU A 8 12.02 -7.29 -11.57
N THR A 9 11.40 -8.31 -12.15
CA THR A 9 11.22 -8.41 -13.62
C THR A 9 10.09 -7.52 -14.15
N SER A 10 9.19 -7.05 -13.28
CA SER A 10 8.02 -6.24 -13.66
C SER A 10 8.17 -4.76 -13.40
N VAL A 11 8.84 -4.38 -12.31
CA VAL A 11 8.98 -3.00 -11.87
C VAL A 11 10.44 -2.59 -12.02
N HIS A 12 10.67 -1.47 -12.70
CA HIS A 12 12.01 -0.96 -12.99
C HIS A 12 12.17 0.48 -12.49
N GLY A 13 13.40 0.85 -12.15
CA GLY A 13 13.75 2.16 -11.63
C GLY A 13 13.71 2.26 -10.10
N LYS A 14 13.80 3.49 -9.60
CA LYS A 14 13.83 3.82 -8.18
C LYS A 14 12.70 4.78 -7.84
N PHE A 15 11.99 4.50 -6.75
CA PHE A 15 10.79 5.24 -6.35
C PHE A 15 11.05 6.15 -5.17
N GLY A 16 10.59 7.39 -5.26
CA GLY A 16 10.61 8.37 -4.17
C GLY A 16 9.52 8.11 -3.14
N THR A 17 8.44 7.43 -3.53
CA THR A 17 7.34 7.04 -2.63
C THR A 17 6.79 5.68 -3.01
N ILE A 18 6.57 4.84 -2.00
CA ILE A 18 5.96 3.51 -2.13
C ILE A 18 4.69 3.46 -1.26
N LEU A 19 3.57 3.04 -1.83
CA LEU A 19 2.35 2.62 -1.15
C LEU A 19 2.26 1.10 -1.20
N ALA A 20 1.81 0.44 -0.13
CA ALA A 20 1.61 -1.01 -0.12
C ALA A 20 0.39 -1.43 0.71
N ASP A 21 -0.41 -2.37 0.20
CA ASP A 21 -1.46 -3.10 0.94
C ASP A 21 -1.20 -4.62 0.89
N PRO A 22 -0.19 -5.15 1.62
CA PRO A 22 0.12 -6.57 1.56
C PRO A 22 -1.09 -7.46 1.91
N PRO A 23 -1.22 -8.63 1.28
CA PRO A 23 -2.32 -9.56 1.58
C PRO A 23 -2.01 -10.32 2.87
N TRP A 24 -2.05 -9.61 4.00
CA TRP A 24 -1.61 -10.10 5.30
C TRP A 24 -2.32 -11.40 5.73
N GLN A 25 -1.54 -12.44 6.06
CA GLN A 25 -2.07 -13.63 6.72
C GLN A 25 -2.29 -13.39 8.22
N PHE A 26 -3.47 -13.73 8.73
CA PHE A 26 -3.79 -13.70 10.16
C PHE A 26 -3.56 -15.08 10.80
N ALA A 27 -2.95 -15.14 11.98
CA ALA A 27 -2.72 -16.38 12.71
C ALA A 27 -4.01 -17.16 13.05
N ASN A 28 -5.09 -16.44 13.40
CA ASN A 28 -6.38 -17.04 13.80
C ASN A 28 -7.26 -17.40 12.58
N ARG A 29 -6.92 -18.50 11.90
CA ARG A 29 -7.58 -18.99 10.67
C ARG A 29 -9.05 -19.44 10.83
N THR A 30 -9.53 -19.63 12.07
CA THR A 30 -10.87 -20.15 12.40
C THR A 30 -11.90 -19.07 12.74
N GLY A 31 -11.52 -17.79 12.77
CA GLY A 31 -12.43 -16.68 13.09
C GLY A 31 -12.97 -15.93 11.87
N LYS A 32 -14.08 -15.19 12.07
CA LYS A 32 -14.71 -14.31 11.05
C LYS A 32 -13.82 -13.15 10.54
N MET A 33 -12.57 -13.05 11.00
CA MET A 33 -11.57 -12.08 10.55
C MET A 33 -10.60 -12.64 9.52
N ALA A 34 -10.45 -13.97 9.42
CA ALA A 34 -9.55 -14.57 8.44
C ALA A 34 -10.15 -14.46 7.03
N PRO A 35 -9.37 -14.00 6.02
CA PRO A 35 -9.79 -14.06 4.61
C PRO A 35 -10.14 -15.49 4.16
N GLU A 36 -9.60 -16.50 4.84
CA GLU A 36 -9.83 -17.92 4.58
C GLU A 36 -11.21 -18.44 5.07
N HIS A 37 -11.97 -17.66 5.85
CA HIS A 37 -13.23 -18.11 6.42
C HIS A 37 -14.35 -18.16 5.36
N LYS A 38 -15.13 -19.26 5.32
CA LYS A 38 -16.00 -19.77 4.23
C LYS A 38 -17.10 -18.85 3.61
N ARG A 39 -17.09 -17.53 3.82
CA ARG A 39 -18.04 -16.56 3.22
C ARG A 39 -17.39 -15.36 2.53
N LEU A 40 -16.06 -15.26 2.52
CA LEU A 40 -15.32 -14.19 1.83
C LEU A 40 -14.50 -14.82 0.69
N ASN A 41 -14.41 -14.14 -0.44
CA ASN A 41 -13.65 -14.64 -1.60
C ASN A 41 -12.18 -14.87 -1.21
N ARG A 42 -11.64 -16.02 -1.63
CA ARG A 42 -10.28 -16.47 -1.31
C ARG A 42 -9.22 -15.66 -2.05
N TYR A 43 -8.94 -14.44 -1.58
CA TYR A 43 -7.69 -13.77 -1.91
C TYR A 43 -6.55 -14.52 -1.22
N ALA A 44 -5.52 -14.87 -1.98
CA ALA A 44 -4.35 -15.56 -1.44
C ALA A 44 -3.59 -14.61 -0.51
N THR A 45 -3.36 -15.03 0.73
CA THR A 45 -2.55 -14.29 1.71
C THR A 45 -1.09 -14.69 1.62
N MET A 46 -0.20 -13.76 1.95
CA MET A 46 1.23 -14.01 2.17
C MET A 46 1.54 -14.08 3.67
N THR A 47 2.44 -14.99 4.04
CA THR A 47 3.06 -15.00 5.37
C THR A 47 3.86 -13.71 5.60
N LEU A 48 4.08 -13.37 6.86
CA LEU A 48 4.95 -12.23 7.22
C LEU A 48 6.36 -12.37 6.63
N GLN A 49 6.89 -13.59 6.55
CA GLN A 49 8.23 -13.82 6.03
C GLN A 49 8.30 -13.54 4.52
N GLU A 50 7.35 -14.05 3.72
CA GLU A 50 7.27 -13.77 2.28
C GLU A 50 7.09 -12.25 2.00
N ILE A 51 6.34 -11.53 2.85
CA ILE A 51 6.17 -10.08 2.73
C ILE A 51 7.51 -9.36 3.01
N LYS A 52 8.23 -9.75 4.07
CA LYS A 52 9.54 -9.16 4.44
C LYS A 52 10.64 -9.46 3.41
N GLU A 53 10.58 -10.61 2.75
CA GLU A 53 11.51 -11.04 1.70
C GLU A 53 11.30 -10.33 0.36
N LEU A 54 10.21 -9.55 0.19
CA LEU A 54 10.02 -8.77 -1.03
C LEU A 54 11.17 -7.75 -1.23
N PRO A 55 11.73 -7.64 -2.44
CA PRO A 55 12.90 -6.81 -2.75
C PRO A 55 12.58 -5.31 -2.86
N VAL A 56 11.64 -4.81 -2.04
CA VAL A 56 11.32 -3.39 -1.89
C VAL A 56 12.56 -2.53 -1.62
N PRO A 57 13.59 -2.97 -0.84
CA PRO A 57 14.87 -2.25 -0.72
C PRO A 57 15.58 -1.94 -2.04
N LEU A 58 15.37 -2.76 -3.08
CA LEU A 58 15.97 -2.60 -4.41
C LEU A 58 15.17 -1.64 -5.30
N LEU A 59 13.88 -1.41 -5.01
CA LEU A 59 13.01 -0.46 -5.71
C LEU A 59 12.93 0.90 -5.02
N ALA A 60 13.14 0.96 -3.70
CA ALA A 60 13.20 2.19 -2.94
C ALA A 60 14.44 3.03 -3.32
N GLY A 61 14.23 4.32 -3.62
CA GLY A 61 15.31 5.29 -3.77
C GLY A 61 15.97 5.64 -2.42
N ASP A 62 17.20 6.16 -2.45
CA ASP A 62 18.03 6.43 -1.27
C ASP A 62 17.35 7.39 -0.27
N LYS A 63 16.57 8.34 -0.80
CA LYS A 63 15.59 9.12 -0.04
C LYS A 63 14.20 8.78 -0.58
N SER A 64 13.46 8.00 0.18
CA SER A 64 12.10 7.60 -0.17
C SER A 64 11.17 7.52 1.03
N HIS A 65 9.87 7.59 0.79
CA HIS A 65 8.82 7.38 1.78
C HIS A 65 8.10 6.05 1.55
N LEU A 66 7.64 5.42 2.63
CA LEU A 66 6.80 4.24 2.62
C LEU A 66 5.48 4.56 3.33
N TYR A 67 4.38 4.24 2.66
CA TYR A 67 3.02 4.22 3.19
C TYR A 67 2.55 2.76 3.18
N LEU A 68 2.35 2.16 4.36
CA LEU A 68 2.04 0.73 4.50
C LEU A 68 0.69 0.54 5.19
N TRP A 69 -0.29 -0.04 4.49
CA TRP A 69 -1.58 -0.39 5.08
C TRP A 69 -1.44 -1.61 5.99
N VAL A 70 -1.87 -1.46 7.24
CA VAL A 70 -1.73 -2.49 8.27
C VAL A 70 -3.05 -2.63 9.05
N PRO A 71 -3.63 -3.84 9.12
CA PRO A 71 -4.75 -4.12 10.00
C PRO A 71 -4.37 -3.88 11.46
N ASN A 72 -5.27 -3.31 12.27
CA ASN A 72 -4.98 -2.96 13.68
C ASN A 72 -4.41 -4.12 14.53
N ALA A 73 -4.74 -5.36 14.19
CA ALA A 73 -4.28 -6.57 14.88
C ALA A 73 -2.87 -7.04 14.47
N LEU A 74 -2.26 -6.43 13.45
CA LEU A 74 -0.96 -6.81 12.86
C LEU A 74 0.04 -5.63 12.89
N LEU A 75 -0.10 -4.73 13.86
CA LEU A 75 0.72 -3.50 13.95
C LEU A 75 2.22 -3.82 14.09
N GLN A 76 2.57 -4.84 14.88
CA GLN A 76 3.96 -5.23 15.09
C GLN A 76 4.57 -5.78 13.79
N GLU A 77 3.84 -6.65 13.11
CA GLU A 77 4.19 -7.24 11.82
C GLU A 77 4.37 -6.17 10.73
N GLY A 78 3.54 -5.12 10.76
CA GLY A 78 3.70 -3.93 9.94
C GLY A 78 5.02 -3.19 10.20
N LEU A 79 5.34 -2.91 11.46
CA LEU A 79 6.60 -2.25 11.85
C LEU A 79 7.83 -3.10 11.50
N ASP A 80 7.76 -4.41 11.72
CA ASP A 80 8.82 -5.37 11.36
C ASP A 80 9.03 -5.45 9.84
N THR A 81 7.96 -5.28 9.06
CA THR A 81 8.00 -5.18 7.59
C THR A 81 8.68 -3.90 7.13
N MET A 82 8.31 -2.75 7.71
CA MET A 82 8.98 -1.47 7.42
C MET A 82 10.49 -1.55 7.69
N LYS A 83 10.86 -2.14 8.84
CA LYS A 83 12.27 -2.36 9.22
C LYS A 83 13.00 -3.27 8.23
N ALA A 84 12.39 -4.39 7.82
CA ALA A 84 12.96 -5.31 6.83
C ALA A 84 13.17 -4.65 5.46
N TRP A 85 12.23 -3.79 5.03
CA TRP A 85 12.36 -3.01 3.80
C TRP A 85 13.29 -1.80 3.92
N GLY A 86 13.88 -1.55 5.09
CA GLY A 86 14.83 -0.47 5.32
C GLY A 86 14.19 0.92 5.41
N PHE A 87 12.99 1.00 5.97
CA PHE A 87 12.30 2.25 6.31
C PHE A 87 12.14 2.39 7.83
N GLU A 88 12.48 3.56 8.35
CA GLU A 88 12.26 3.90 9.75
C GLU A 88 10.84 4.45 9.92
N TYR A 89 10.03 3.84 10.80
CA TYR A 89 8.70 4.35 11.15
C TYR A 89 8.79 5.74 11.79
N LYS A 90 7.88 6.66 11.39
CA LYS A 90 7.82 8.02 11.94
C LYS A 90 6.44 8.41 12.47
N SER A 91 5.37 8.00 11.80
CA SER A 91 3.99 8.29 12.21
C SER A 91 3.03 7.38 11.45
N ASN A 92 1.72 7.60 11.57
CA ASN A 92 0.69 6.92 10.78
C ASN A 92 -0.41 7.90 10.40
N ILE A 93 -1.26 7.52 9.45
CA ILE A 93 -2.56 8.12 9.18
C ILE A 93 -3.62 7.09 9.56
N VAL A 94 -4.59 7.50 10.37
CA VAL A 94 -5.73 6.67 10.75
C VAL A 94 -6.82 6.85 9.71
N TRP A 95 -7.17 5.79 8.97
CA TRP A 95 -8.39 5.78 8.17
C TRP A 95 -9.58 5.46 9.07
N PHE A 96 -10.43 6.45 9.33
CA PHE A 96 -11.66 6.31 10.10
C PHE A 96 -12.86 6.08 9.16
N LYS A 97 -13.53 4.95 9.34
CA LYS A 97 -14.66 4.52 8.51
C LYS A 97 -15.96 5.06 9.08
N VAL A 98 -16.55 6.02 8.38
CA VAL A 98 -17.79 6.70 8.81
C VAL A 98 -19.03 6.24 8.05
N ARG A 99 -20.20 6.43 8.65
CA ARG A 99 -21.51 6.25 8.02
C ARG A 99 -21.95 7.55 7.31
N LYS A 100 -23.22 7.62 6.91
CA LYS A 100 -23.79 8.84 6.31
C LYS A 100 -23.83 10.04 7.28
N ASP A 101 -24.03 9.76 8.57
CA ASP A 101 -24.14 10.72 9.68
C ASP A 101 -22.78 11.19 10.25
N GLY A 102 -21.65 10.75 9.68
CA GLY A 102 -20.31 11.04 10.21
C GLY A 102 -19.90 10.18 11.42
N GLY A 103 -20.82 9.41 12.00
CA GLY A 103 -20.53 8.48 13.08
C GLY A 103 -19.78 7.22 12.60
N PRO A 104 -19.22 6.42 13.52
CA PRO A 104 -18.46 5.21 13.20
C PRO A 104 -19.30 4.16 12.47
N ASP A 105 -18.72 3.47 11.47
CA ASP A 105 -19.37 2.39 10.68
C ASP A 105 -20.00 1.31 11.59
N GLY A 106 -19.36 1.00 12.72
CA GLY A 106 -19.83 0.04 13.73
C GLY A 106 -19.83 -1.44 13.29
N ARG A 107 -19.85 -1.69 11.98
CA ARG A 107 -19.88 -3.02 11.33
C ARG A 107 -18.49 -3.66 11.20
N GLY A 108 -17.50 -3.17 11.95
CA GLY A 108 -16.15 -3.73 12.00
C GLY A 108 -16.13 -5.14 12.58
N VAL A 109 -15.27 -6.01 12.04
CA VAL A 109 -14.93 -7.30 12.66
C VAL A 109 -13.67 -7.15 13.51
N GLY A 110 -13.66 -7.76 14.69
CA GLY A 110 -12.58 -7.69 15.66
C GLY A 110 -12.91 -8.56 16.86
N PHE A 111 -11.90 -9.21 17.45
CA PHE A 111 -12.08 -10.08 18.63
C PHE A 111 -12.28 -9.28 19.92
N TYR A 112 -11.50 -8.20 20.11
CA TYR A 112 -11.54 -7.35 21.31
C TYR A 112 -12.37 -6.08 21.11
N PHE A 113 -12.19 -5.41 19.96
CA PHE A 113 -12.88 -4.16 19.63
C PHE A 113 -13.47 -4.19 18.23
N ARG A 114 -14.54 -3.41 17.99
CA ARG A 114 -15.11 -3.24 16.64
C ARG A 114 -14.20 -2.33 15.81
N ASN A 115 -13.46 -2.91 14.86
CA ASN A 115 -12.53 -2.18 13.99
C ASN A 115 -13.26 -1.22 13.03
N VAL A 116 -13.43 0.03 13.47
CA VAL A 116 -13.92 1.16 12.66
C VAL A 116 -12.77 2.00 12.08
N THR A 117 -11.52 1.61 12.36
CA THR A 117 -10.31 2.20 11.81
C THR A 117 -9.45 1.17 11.07
N GLU A 118 -8.55 1.65 10.22
CA GLU A 118 -7.34 0.95 9.75
C GLU A 118 -6.16 1.94 9.79
N LEU A 119 -4.93 1.44 9.89
CA LEU A 119 -3.72 2.26 9.94
C LEU A 119 -3.00 2.24 8.59
N LEU A 120 -2.58 3.41 8.14
CA LEU A 120 -1.55 3.58 7.12
C LEU A 120 -0.28 4.06 7.81
N LEU A 121 0.68 3.16 8.04
CA LEU A 121 1.95 3.52 8.66
C LEU A 121 2.78 4.35 7.68
N PHE A 122 3.46 5.38 8.17
CA PHE A 122 4.35 6.24 7.42
C PHE A 122 5.80 6.07 7.91
N GLY A 123 6.67 5.69 6.99
CA GLY A 123 8.10 5.52 7.23
C GLY A 123 8.96 6.24 6.21
N VAL A 124 10.21 6.48 6.59
CA VAL A 124 11.18 7.20 5.76
C VAL A 124 12.46 6.41 5.61
N ARG A 125 13.05 6.47 4.42
CA ARG A 125 14.40 6.02 4.12
C ARG A 125 15.26 7.25 3.79
N GLY A 126 16.51 7.23 4.26
CA GLY A 126 17.50 8.26 4.00
C GLY A 126 17.45 9.48 4.93
N THR A 127 18.60 10.13 5.08
CA THR A 127 18.81 11.21 6.05
C THR A 127 18.06 12.50 5.69
N LYS A 128 17.40 13.11 6.69
CA LYS A 128 16.62 14.37 6.59
C LYS A 128 15.49 14.31 5.54
N ASN A 129 14.90 13.14 5.30
CA ASN A 129 13.78 12.97 4.40
C ASN A 129 12.44 13.27 5.11
N ARG A 130 11.99 14.54 5.08
CA ARG A 130 10.68 14.96 5.61
C ARG A 130 9.66 15.09 4.48
N THR A 131 8.38 15.03 4.84
CA THR A 131 7.26 15.40 3.97
C THR A 131 7.42 16.81 3.35
N LEU A 132 6.81 16.95 2.17
CA LEU A 132 6.57 18.23 1.49
C LEU A 132 5.70 19.15 2.36
N LYS A 133 5.56 20.42 1.94
CA LYS A 133 4.88 21.46 2.75
C LYS A 133 3.47 21.05 3.20
N ALA A 134 2.67 20.46 2.31
CA ALA A 134 1.30 20.01 2.64
C ALA A 134 1.29 18.92 3.73
N GLY A 135 2.23 17.97 3.68
CA GLY A 135 2.39 16.92 4.69
C GLY A 135 2.93 17.40 6.05
N ARG A 136 3.05 18.71 6.28
CA ARG A 136 3.33 19.34 7.59
C ARG A 136 2.08 19.93 8.23
N THR A 137 1.02 20.14 7.45
CA THR A 137 -0.30 20.62 7.88
C THR A 137 -1.38 19.55 7.74
N GLN A 138 -1.08 18.44 7.04
CA GLN A 138 -1.95 17.26 6.96
C GLN A 138 -2.15 16.64 8.36
N VAL A 139 -3.39 16.55 8.80
CA VAL A 139 -3.77 15.81 10.02
C VAL A 139 -3.66 14.30 9.80
N ASN A 140 -3.35 13.55 10.84
CA ASN A 140 -3.19 12.10 10.80
C ASN A 140 -4.52 11.31 10.83
N LEU A 141 -5.61 11.92 10.33
CA LEU A 141 -6.95 11.33 10.29
C LEU A 141 -7.56 11.53 8.89
N LEU A 142 -7.98 10.42 8.28
CA LEU A 142 -8.74 10.40 7.04
C LEU A 142 -10.11 9.78 7.33
N ALA A 143 -11.15 10.61 7.44
CA ALA A 143 -12.52 10.14 7.68
C ALA A 143 -13.28 10.00 6.36
N THR A 144 -13.58 8.76 5.93
CA THR A 144 -14.32 8.52 4.68
C THR A 144 -15.37 7.43 4.83
N ARG A 145 -16.37 7.45 3.95
CA ARG A 145 -17.42 6.42 3.93
C ARG A 145 -16.83 5.11 3.39
N LYS A 146 -17.06 4.03 4.13
CA LYS A 146 -16.70 2.67 3.71
C LYS A 146 -17.44 2.30 2.43
N ARG A 147 -16.70 1.83 1.42
CA ARG A 147 -17.22 1.36 0.13
C ARG A 147 -17.30 -0.18 0.11
N GLU A 148 -17.00 -0.81 -1.01
CA GLU A 148 -16.97 -2.27 -1.17
C GLU A 148 -16.00 -2.94 -0.17
N HIS A 149 -16.18 -4.24 0.06
CA HIS A 149 -15.42 -4.95 1.08
C HIS A 149 -13.91 -4.92 0.79
N SER A 150 -13.11 -4.52 1.79
CA SER A 150 -11.65 -4.38 1.69
C SER A 150 -11.15 -3.31 0.68
N ARG A 151 -12.01 -2.45 0.12
CA ARG A 151 -11.58 -1.33 -0.75
C ARG A 151 -11.07 -0.15 0.09
N LYS A 152 -9.83 0.28 -0.15
CA LYS A 152 -9.19 1.44 0.49
C LYS A 152 -9.78 2.78 -0.03
N PRO A 153 -9.63 3.90 0.70
CA PRO A 153 -10.06 5.21 0.22
C PRO A 153 -9.20 5.71 -0.94
N ASP A 154 -9.82 6.14 -2.06
CA ASP A 154 -9.09 6.80 -3.17
C ASP A 154 -8.53 8.17 -2.75
N GLU A 155 -9.11 8.75 -1.69
CA GLU A 155 -8.70 10.01 -1.09
C GLU A 155 -7.22 9.97 -0.60
N ILE A 156 -6.61 8.79 -0.50
CA ILE A 156 -5.21 8.63 -0.11
C ILE A 156 -4.20 8.99 -1.21
N TYR A 157 -4.53 8.82 -2.50
CA TYR A 157 -3.60 9.11 -3.59
C TYR A 157 -3.25 10.60 -3.68
N PRO A 158 -4.20 11.55 -3.79
CA PRO A 158 -3.87 12.99 -3.80
C PRO A 158 -3.27 13.47 -2.47
N LEU A 159 -3.61 12.82 -1.34
CA LEU A 159 -2.95 13.08 -0.06
C LEU A 159 -1.46 12.72 -0.15
N ILE A 160 -1.11 11.52 -0.61
CA ILE A 160 0.28 11.08 -0.72
C ILE A 160 1.05 11.95 -1.74
N GLU A 161 0.46 12.24 -2.90
CA GLU A 161 1.07 13.06 -3.96
C GLU A 161 1.38 14.50 -3.51
N SER A 162 0.51 15.09 -2.66
CA SER A 162 0.78 16.42 -2.07
C SER A 162 1.82 16.38 -0.93
N CYS A 163 1.92 15.24 -0.22
CA CYS A 163 2.78 15.09 0.95
C CYS A 163 4.19 14.57 0.64
N SER A 164 4.38 13.89 -0.48
CA SER A 164 5.59 13.11 -0.79
C SER A 164 6.02 13.23 -2.25
N ARG A 165 7.28 12.89 -2.54
CA ARG A 165 7.87 13.05 -3.89
C ARG A 165 7.74 11.75 -4.67
N GLY A 166 7.33 11.84 -5.94
CA GLY A 166 7.46 10.74 -6.90
C GLY A 166 8.92 10.46 -7.29
N PRO A 167 9.18 9.45 -8.14
CA PRO A 167 8.20 8.55 -8.76
C PRO A 167 7.43 7.71 -7.72
N TYR A 168 6.17 7.37 -8.02
CA TYR A 168 5.27 6.66 -7.13
C TYR A 168 5.10 5.19 -7.54
N LEU A 169 5.15 4.28 -6.56
CA LEU A 169 4.91 2.85 -6.74
C LEU A 169 3.80 2.39 -5.79
N GLU A 170 2.80 1.67 -6.30
CA GLU A 170 1.81 0.95 -5.50
C GLU A 170 2.06 -0.56 -5.59
N LEU A 171 2.35 -1.19 -4.45
CA LEU A 171 2.48 -2.62 -4.29
C LEU A 171 1.15 -3.21 -3.81
N PHE A 172 0.78 -4.35 -4.39
CA PHE A 172 -0.51 -5.03 -4.22
C PHE A 172 -1.71 -4.21 -4.73
N ALA A 173 -1.47 -3.36 -5.73
CA ALA A 173 -2.49 -2.54 -6.37
C ALA A 173 -3.63 -3.38 -6.97
N ARG A 174 -4.87 -2.88 -6.85
CA ARG A 174 -6.07 -3.52 -7.43
C ARG A 174 -6.63 -2.81 -8.66
N GLU A 175 -6.29 -1.54 -8.83
CA GLU A 175 -6.75 -0.68 -9.93
C GLU A 175 -5.53 0.06 -10.48
N LYS A 176 -5.51 0.42 -11.78
CA LYS A 176 -4.53 1.38 -12.31
C LYS A 176 -4.84 2.77 -11.72
N LYS A 177 -3.81 3.53 -11.34
CA LYS A 177 -3.94 4.93 -10.91
C LYS A 177 -3.04 5.82 -11.77
N PRO A 178 -3.53 6.95 -12.31
CA PRO A 178 -2.68 7.89 -13.05
C PRO A 178 -1.49 8.33 -12.21
N ASN A 179 -0.31 8.48 -12.82
CA ASN A 179 0.97 8.84 -12.15
C ASN A 179 1.62 7.77 -11.25
N TRP A 180 1.00 6.60 -11.05
CA TRP A 180 1.57 5.50 -10.25
C TRP A 180 2.04 4.35 -11.14
N THR A 181 3.26 3.88 -10.90
CA THR A 181 3.62 2.51 -11.28
C THR A 181 2.88 1.56 -10.35
N VAL A 182 2.24 0.53 -10.89
CA VAL A 182 1.44 -0.41 -10.10
C VAL A 182 1.97 -1.83 -10.27
N TRP A 183 1.95 -2.60 -9.18
CA TRP A 183 2.21 -4.03 -9.17
C TRP A 183 1.21 -4.69 -8.24
N GLY A 184 0.47 -5.70 -8.71
CA GLY A 184 -0.54 -6.38 -7.91
C GLY A 184 -1.35 -7.38 -8.73
N ASN A 185 -2.13 -8.21 -8.05
CA ASN A 185 -2.79 -9.38 -8.65
C ASN A 185 -4.03 -9.03 -9.49
N GLU A 186 -4.58 -7.82 -9.35
CA GLU A 186 -5.80 -7.36 -10.03
C GLU A 186 -5.57 -6.16 -10.96
N ALA A 187 -4.35 -5.59 -10.99
CA ALA A 187 -4.00 -4.50 -11.90
C ALA A 187 -4.05 -5.01 -13.36
N PRO A 188 -4.84 -4.38 -14.26
CA PRO A 188 -5.08 -4.94 -15.59
C PRO A 188 -3.83 -4.97 -16.48
N GLU A 189 -3.68 -6.09 -17.21
CA GLU A 189 -2.55 -6.47 -18.07
C GLU A 189 -1.27 -6.75 -17.27
N GLN A 190 -0.90 -8.01 -16.98
CA GLN A 190 -0.92 -9.24 -17.82
C GLN A 190 -1.24 -10.54 -17.01
N VAL A 191 -0.69 -11.73 -17.34
CA VAL A 191 -0.91 -13.08 -16.67
C VAL A 191 0.39 -13.88 -16.33
N ASN A 192 0.78 -14.02 -15.04
CA ASN A 192 2.00 -14.68 -14.45
C ASN A 192 1.68 -15.77 -13.39
N THR A 193 2.49 -15.93 -12.32
CA THR A 193 2.36 -17.00 -11.31
C THR A 193 3.03 -16.68 -9.96
N PHE A 194 2.48 -17.15 -8.83
CA PHE A 194 3.15 -17.23 -7.51
C PHE A 194 2.99 -18.65 -6.94
N GLY A 195 4.00 -19.19 -6.24
CA GLY A 195 3.85 -20.42 -5.44
C GLY A 195 3.30 -21.65 -6.19
N GLY A 196 3.62 -21.79 -7.48
CA GLY A 196 3.15 -22.88 -8.33
C GLY A 196 1.72 -22.74 -8.88
N LYS A 197 1.12 -21.54 -8.84
CA LYS A 197 -0.23 -21.27 -9.37
C LYS A 197 -0.28 -20.01 -10.23
N THR A 198 -1.09 -20.03 -11.28
CA THR A 198 -1.19 -18.99 -12.32
C THR A 198 -2.11 -17.83 -11.94
N PHE A 199 -1.59 -16.60 -11.97
CA PHE A 199 -2.26 -15.32 -11.66
C PHE A 199 -1.78 -14.19 -12.62
N GLY A 200 -1.71 -12.89 -12.27
CA GLY A 200 -1.43 -11.75 -13.19
C GLY A 200 0.06 -11.30 -13.37
N LYS A 201 0.59 -10.91 -14.56
CA LYS A 201 1.98 -10.35 -14.76
C LYS A 201 2.09 -8.83 -14.77
N ALA A 202 3.35 -8.46 -14.59
CA ALA A 202 4.13 -7.39 -15.20
C ALA A 202 3.62 -6.63 -16.44
N TYR A 203 3.64 -5.30 -16.31
CA TYR A 203 3.85 -4.36 -17.41
C TYR A 203 4.68 -3.16 -16.92
N THR A 204 5.56 -2.64 -17.78
CA THR A 204 6.37 -1.43 -17.54
C THR A 204 5.89 -0.29 -18.42
N MET A 205 5.53 0.86 -17.83
CA MET A 205 5.12 2.06 -18.58
C MET A 205 6.30 2.77 -19.27
N PRO A 206 6.05 3.58 -20.33
CA PRO A 206 7.10 4.18 -21.16
C PRO A 206 7.94 5.24 -20.44
N LYS A 207 9.07 5.65 -21.06
CA LYS A 207 9.93 6.74 -20.59
C LYS A 207 9.11 8.01 -20.26
N PRO A 208 9.50 8.76 -19.21
CA PRO A 208 8.85 10.03 -18.89
C PRO A 208 8.93 11.01 -20.07
N PRO A 209 7.96 11.92 -20.22
CA PRO A 209 8.02 12.96 -21.25
C PRO A 209 9.27 13.81 -21.06
N LYS A 210 9.85 14.28 -22.17
CA LYS A 210 10.97 15.23 -22.11
C LYS A 210 10.53 16.51 -21.38
N LEU A 211 11.46 17.14 -20.68
CA LEU A 211 11.22 18.36 -19.89
C LEU A 211 10.91 19.62 -20.75
N ASP A 212 10.92 19.45 -22.06
CA ASP A 212 10.96 20.50 -23.08
C ASP A 212 9.57 21.13 -23.38
N GLN A 213 8.51 20.76 -22.63
CA GLN A 213 7.14 21.25 -22.81
C GLN A 213 6.54 21.98 -21.59
N ILE A 214 7.35 22.32 -20.57
CA ILE A 214 6.94 23.29 -19.53
C ILE A 214 7.70 24.60 -19.72
N ALA A 215 7.50 25.19 -20.88
CA ALA A 215 7.77 26.59 -21.19
C ALA A 215 6.68 27.06 -22.17
N LEU A 216 6.21 28.30 -22.01
CA LEU A 216 5.04 28.89 -22.69
C LEU A 216 3.68 28.40 -22.16
N ASN A 217 3.21 29.02 -21.07
CA ASN A 217 2.12 30.02 -21.17
C ASN A 217 1.81 30.64 -19.79
N PHE A 218 2.23 31.90 -19.64
CA PHE A 218 1.93 32.86 -18.55
C PHE A 218 2.42 32.49 -17.14
#